data_AF-A0A812QBK8-F1
#
_entry.id   AF-A0A812QBK8-F1
#
_cell.length_a   1.000
_cell.length_b   1.000
_cell.length_c   1.000
_cell.angle_alpha   90.00
_cell.angle_beta   90.00
_cell.angle_gamma   90.00
#
_symmetry.space_group_name_H-M   'P 1'
#
loop_
_entity.id
_entity.type
_entity.pdbx_description
1 polymer ?
#
loop_
_entity_poly.entity_id
_entity_poly.type
_entity_poly.pdbx_seq_one_letter_code
_entity_poly.pdbx_strand_id
1 'polypeptide(L)'
;MGQSPACGDQACCVKPCEAGDPADRPGEVIDVVEAVRISPSAPSIIGQAQRLQDALVEECVEAPDDEPEPSASNPHLPPPPKARLSVISADLPPPGLPYRLSFPDTNSSAHVSKLGSQVTDNTDVSKRRSQDTDGSKEVRRSVDMQQDAPTSSMVARWRERSDSRLARHMSRRYSAVDQEIVRAISLARTLQGCGSIWRYNPARLSPEDRMAIFNQSVPVDSFDVFLSHTWFTKGRWKVLTLMLQFGWKFVLSLWASAVIVAAVLCHIDVLPAPLSFQADVADFAGECPLGPWCLIFSFVASLTGLVIAPYGRSCKDAMCFLDVASIHQTDTDLMERGVYGIGGFLSISKELRILWSPPYLSRLWCVFELAAYRKVNPSGKITFAPLFVERTILMAVLCVYLANFCILAASASSGSQMLARAGYVAMFIPFALNVHSLRKNYRTKYQLLYDMEHFDLGNVGCSNHFDGEFIQAAITKWYGDQEAFAAFIQGPLRQELQATIGSTHVPLYGVLLFVTPTVSFSACKGTGHCVLLSFWFRDPSGFGTSSPAIGAIRTLRL
;
A
#
# COMPACT_ATOMS: atom_id res chain seq x y z
N MET A 1 -29.84 -76.19 15.55
CA MET A 1 -28.67 -76.33 14.66
C MET A 1 -28.07 -74.92 14.56
N GLY A 2 -27.19 -74.51 15.48
CA GLY A 2 -25.72 -74.70 15.44
C GLY A 2 -25.14 -73.77 14.37
N GLN A 3 -24.25 -72.80 14.59
CA GLN A 3 -23.32 -72.45 15.67
C GLN A 3 -22.97 -70.94 15.55
N SER A 4 -22.65 -70.29 16.67
CA SER A 4 -21.67 -69.18 16.80
C SER A 4 -20.35 -69.81 17.33
N PRO A 5 -19.15 -69.17 17.46
CA PRO A 5 -18.82 -67.73 17.46
C PRO A 5 -17.42 -67.35 16.87
N ALA A 6 -17.00 -66.07 16.95
CA ALA A 6 -15.72 -65.65 17.58
C ALA A 6 -15.38 -64.15 17.38
N CYS A 7 -15.10 -63.47 18.49
CA CYS A 7 -14.38 -62.20 18.60
C CYS A 7 -12.88 -62.35 18.28
N GLY A 8 -12.21 -61.24 17.94
CA GLY A 8 -10.76 -61.14 17.93
C GLY A 8 -10.27 -59.69 17.97
N ASP A 9 -9.56 -59.37 19.04
CA ASP A 9 -9.00 -58.06 19.43
C ASP A 9 -7.96 -57.48 18.44
N GLN A 10 -7.88 -56.14 18.36
CA GLN A 10 -6.69 -55.46 17.84
C GLN A 10 -6.17 -54.43 18.86
N ALA A 11 -5.03 -54.80 19.44
CA ALA A 11 -4.26 -54.04 20.40
C ALA A 11 -3.35 -52.99 19.74
N CYS A 12 -3.21 -51.87 20.43
CA CYS A 12 -2.19 -50.85 20.23
C CYS A 12 -0.77 -51.44 20.37
N CYS A 13 0.11 -51.15 19.40
CA CYS A 13 1.55 -51.20 19.60
C CYS A 13 2.20 -49.89 19.16
N VAL A 14 2.65 -49.14 20.17
CA VAL A 14 3.64 -48.07 20.09
C VAL A 14 4.98 -48.67 19.63
N LYS A 15 5.63 -48.07 18.63
CA LYS A 15 7.04 -48.30 18.31
C LYS A 15 7.83 -46.99 18.46
N PRO A 16 9.09 -47.05 18.97
CA PRO A 16 9.90 -45.88 19.26
C PRO A 16 10.65 -45.40 18.01
N CYS A 17 10.79 -44.07 17.87
CA CYS A 17 11.66 -43.46 16.87
C CYS A 17 13.10 -43.44 17.38
N GLU A 18 13.98 -44.17 16.70
CA GLU A 18 15.43 -44.07 16.82
C GLU A 18 15.94 -42.83 16.08
N ALA A 19 16.95 -42.18 16.66
CA ALA A 19 17.70 -41.09 16.08
C ALA A 19 18.60 -41.61 14.96
N GLY A 20 18.57 -40.94 13.81
CA GLY A 20 19.47 -41.18 12.68
C GLY A 20 20.10 -39.88 12.19
N ASP A 21 21.44 -39.87 12.18
CA ASP A 21 22.32 -38.87 11.56
C ASP A 21 21.99 -38.64 10.07
N PRO A 22 22.15 -37.41 9.53
CA PRO A 22 22.17 -37.20 8.09
C PRO A 22 23.58 -36.88 7.60
N ALA A 23 24.22 -37.87 6.97
CA ALA A 23 25.32 -37.67 6.03
C ALA A 23 24.91 -38.17 4.64
N ASP A 24 25.25 -37.37 3.63
CA ASP A 24 25.29 -37.67 2.20
C ASP A 24 24.00 -38.02 1.44
N ARG A 25 23.45 -37.03 0.71
CA ARG A 25 23.25 -37.09 -0.76
C ARG A 25 23.27 -35.69 -1.40
N PRO A 26 23.98 -35.48 -2.51
CA PRO A 26 23.94 -34.24 -3.27
C PRO A 26 22.72 -34.25 -4.21
N GLY A 27 21.79 -33.32 -3.98
CA GLY A 27 20.69 -33.01 -4.89
C GLY A 27 20.95 -31.64 -5.51
N GLU A 28 21.46 -31.66 -6.74
CA GLU A 28 21.79 -30.49 -7.56
C GLU A 28 20.50 -29.75 -7.92
N VAL A 29 20.24 -28.64 -7.22
CA VAL A 29 19.21 -27.66 -7.60
C VAL A 29 19.89 -26.63 -8.48
N ILE A 30 19.55 -26.65 -9.76
CA ILE A 30 20.00 -25.66 -10.75
C ILE A 30 19.43 -24.30 -10.34
N ASP A 31 20.31 -23.42 -9.88
CA ASP A 31 20.05 -22.03 -9.53
C ASP A 31 19.84 -21.21 -10.82
N VAL A 32 18.60 -20.77 -11.09
CA VAL A 32 18.23 -19.96 -12.26
C VAL A 32 18.55 -18.47 -12.02
N VAL A 33 19.75 -18.17 -11.48
CA VAL A 33 20.20 -16.80 -11.24
C VAL A 33 21.58 -16.50 -11.85
N GLU A 34 22.32 -17.49 -12.36
CA GLU A 34 23.67 -17.26 -12.89
C GLU A 34 23.74 -17.17 -14.42
N ALA A 35 23.00 -16.23 -15.02
CA ALA A 35 23.13 -15.91 -16.44
C ALA A 35 23.03 -14.39 -16.74
N VAL A 36 23.76 -13.56 -15.97
CA VAL A 36 24.13 -12.19 -16.39
C VAL A 36 25.53 -11.86 -15.85
N ARG A 37 26.58 -12.47 -16.41
CA ARG A 37 27.93 -11.89 -16.33
C ARG A 37 28.04 -10.81 -17.41
N ILE A 38 27.67 -9.59 -17.06
CA ILE A 38 28.03 -8.40 -17.83
C ILE A 38 29.38 -7.87 -17.29
N SER A 39 30.25 -7.55 -18.23
CA SER A 39 31.58 -6.93 -18.11
C SER A 39 31.84 -6.10 -16.83
N PRO A 40 33.01 -6.24 -16.16
CA PRO A 40 33.32 -5.57 -14.89
C PRO A 40 33.64 -4.07 -14.99
N SER A 41 33.28 -3.38 -16.09
CA SER A 41 33.68 -1.98 -16.33
C SER A 41 32.53 -0.97 -16.43
N ALA A 42 31.27 -1.37 -16.16
CA ALA A 42 30.15 -0.43 -16.12
C ALA A 42 29.43 -0.49 -14.75
N PRO A 43 29.30 0.63 -14.02
CA PRO A 43 28.47 0.65 -12.81
C PRO A 43 27.04 0.26 -13.18
N SER A 44 26.50 -0.77 -12.52
CA SER A 44 25.14 -1.23 -12.78
C SER A 44 24.16 -0.06 -12.58
N ILE A 45 23.13 0.01 -13.44
CA ILE A 45 22.05 1.00 -13.34
C ILE A 45 21.43 0.98 -11.93
N ILE A 46 21.40 -0.20 -11.29
CA ILE A 46 20.96 -0.40 -9.90
C ILE A 46 21.90 0.33 -8.92
N GLY A 47 23.22 0.18 -9.09
CA GLY A 47 24.22 0.86 -8.25
C GLY A 47 24.30 2.37 -8.48
N GLN A 48 23.85 2.88 -9.64
CA GLN A 48 23.70 4.32 -9.88
C GLN A 48 22.42 4.86 -9.23
N ALA A 49 21.30 4.15 -9.35
CA ALA A 49 20.04 4.52 -8.70
C ALA A 49 20.18 4.52 -7.17
N GLN A 50 20.89 3.54 -6.60
CA GLN A 50 21.16 3.46 -5.16
C GLN A 50 22.01 4.66 -4.70
N ARG A 51 23.10 4.97 -5.41
CA ARG A 51 23.97 6.12 -5.06
C ARG A 51 23.27 7.47 -5.19
N LEU A 52 22.38 7.63 -6.17
CA LEU A 52 21.58 8.85 -6.30
C LEU A 52 20.59 8.99 -5.14
N GLN A 53 20.02 7.88 -4.67
CA GLN A 53 19.13 7.86 -3.52
C GLN A 53 19.89 8.19 -2.22
N ASP A 54 21.07 7.60 -2.02
CA ASP A 54 21.90 7.85 -0.83
C ASP A 54 22.40 9.31 -0.79
N ALA A 55 22.85 9.86 -1.93
CA ALA A 55 23.28 11.26 -2.03
C ALA A 55 22.15 12.27 -1.74
N LEU A 56 20.92 11.99 -2.20
CA LEU A 56 19.74 12.83 -1.90
C LEU A 56 19.31 12.76 -0.42
N VAL A 57 19.65 11.66 0.27
CA VAL A 57 19.40 11.51 1.71
C VAL A 57 20.46 12.26 2.52
N GLU A 58 21.73 12.22 2.10
CA GLU A 58 22.85 12.91 2.76
C GLU A 58 22.72 14.45 2.67
N GLU A 59 22.30 14.98 1.51
CA GLU A 59 22.08 16.42 1.30
C GLU A 59 20.90 17.00 2.12
N CYS A 60 20.03 16.14 2.67
CA CYS A 60 18.94 16.56 3.56
C CYS A 60 19.31 16.50 5.06
N VAL A 61 20.47 15.95 5.42
CA VAL A 61 20.86 15.69 6.83
C VAL A 61 21.92 16.69 7.35
N GLU A 62 22.63 17.42 6.48
CA GLU A 62 23.57 18.46 6.94
C GLU A 62 22.86 19.81 7.15
N ALA A 63 22.34 20.01 8.37
CA ALA A 63 22.24 21.34 8.97
C ALA A 63 23.47 21.51 9.89
N PRO A 64 24.22 22.62 9.80
CA PRO A 64 25.39 22.83 10.66
C PRO A 64 24.95 23.18 12.09
N ASP A 65 25.18 22.25 13.02
CA ASP A 65 25.21 22.51 14.46
C ASP A 65 26.59 23.09 14.81
N ASP A 66 26.71 24.42 14.81
CA ASP A 66 27.82 25.12 15.46
C ASP A 66 27.23 26.26 16.33
N GLU A 67 26.90 25.95 17.58
CA GLU A 67 26.84 26.95 18.65
C GLU A 67 28.19 27.00 19.38
N PRO A 68 28.84 28.18 19.49
CA PRO A 68 30.00 28.34 20.36
C PRO A 68 29.60 28.78 21.77
N GLU A 69 30.11 28.07 22.78
CA GLU A 69 30.07 28.50 24.19
C GLU A 69 30.81 29.84 24.42
N PRO A 70 30.39 30.64 25.42
CA PRO A 70 30.99 31.95 25.69
C PRO A 70 32.17 31.83 26.67
N SER A 71 33.38 32.20 26.23
CA SER A 71 34.50 32.48 27.13
C SER A 71 34.93 33.94 27.05
N ALA A 72 35.11 34.54 28.22
CA ALA A 72 35.39 35.95 28.46
C ALA A 72 36.81 36.42 28.11
N SER A 73 36.93 37.73 27.94
CA SER A 73 38.11 38.61 28.12
C SER A 73 39.25 38.57 27.07
N ASN A 74 39.31 39.60 26.19
CA ASN A 74 40.37 40.62 26.20
C ASN A 74 40.08 41.76 25.19
N PRO A 75 40.39 43.04 25.50
CA PRO A 75 40.18 44.18 24.62
C PRO A 75 41.44 44.49 23.77
N HIS A 76 41.23 45.29 22.71
CA HIS A 76 42.22 45.86 21.77
C HIS A 76 42.34 45.16 20.41
N LEU A 77 41.56 45.63 19.43
CA LEU A 77 42.03 46.07 18.11
C LEU A 77 40.88 46.77 17.35
N PRO A 78 41.16 47.83 16.55
CA PRO A 78 40.13 48.63 15.87
C PRO A 78 39.62 47.95 14.57
N PRO A 79 38.37 48.23 14.15
CA PRO A 79 37.76 47.54 13.01
C PRO A 79 38.15 48.15 11.65
N PRO A 80 38.25 47.35 10.57
CA PRO A 80 38.35 47.84 9.20
C PRO A 80 36.97 48.25 8.64
N PRO A 81 36.94 49.05 7.54
CA PRO A 81 35.78 49.86 7.17
C PRO A 81 34.63 49.07 6.52
N LYS A 82 33.41 49.52 6.85
CA LYS A 82 32.12 48.97 6.45
C LYS A 82 31.85 49.15 4.95
N ALA A 83 31.64 48.05 4.23
CA ALA A 83 30.91 48.03 2.97
C ALA A 83 29.42 47.76 3.25
N ARG A 84 28.56 48.68 2.81
CA ARG A 84 27.09 48.59 2.88
C ARG A 84 26.56 47.58 1.87
N LEU A 85 25.87 46.55 2.35
CA LEU A 85 24.89 45.78 1.58
C LEU A 85 23.62 45.67 2.42
N SER A 86 22.58 46.35 1.97
CA SER A 86 21.24 46.33 2.55
C SER A 86 20.52 45.05 2.16
N VAL A 87 20.36 44.12 3.09
CA VAL A 87 19.44 42.99 2.98
C VAL A 87 18.19 43.32 3.78
N ILE A 88 17.04 43.20 3.11
CA ILE A 88 15.70 43.31 3.69
C ILE A 88 15.49 42.08 4.58
N SER A 89 15.47 42.30 5.89
CA SER A 89 15.11 41.27 6.88
C SER A 89 13.59 41.28 7.03
N ALA A 90 12.95 40.18 6.64
CA ALA A 90 11.56 39.90 6.99
C ALA A 90 11.57 39.06 8.28
N ASP A 91 10.93 39.58 9.32
CA ASP A 91 10.81 38.94 10.62
C ASP A 91 10.08 37.58 10.51
N LEU A 92 10.77 36.50 10.86
CA LEU A 92 10.15 35.21 11.18
C LEU A 92 9.92 35.15 12.70
N PRO A 93 8.73 34.72 13.17
CA PRO A 93 8.47 34.56 14.60
C PRO A 93 9.18 33.30 15.16
N PRO A 94 9.49 33.28 16.47
CA PRO A 94 10.27 32.20 17.08
C PRO A 94 9.50 30.87 17.15
N PRO A 95 10.21 29.72 17.16
CA PRO A 95 9.59 28.41 17.22
C PRO A 95 9.23 28.09 18.67
N GLY A 96 7.97 27.79 18.94
CA GLY A 96 7.57 27.24 20.24
C GLY A 96 6.15 27.55 20.66
N LEU A 97 5.16 26.99 19.96
CA LEU A 97 3.83 26.72 20.51
C LEU A 97 3.21 25.54 19.73
N PRO A 98 2.53 24.58 20.39
CA PRO A 98 1.99 23.39 19.75
C PRO A 98 0.83 23.75 18.81
N TYR A 99 0.93 23.32 17.56
CA TYR A 99 -0.16 23.42 16.58
C TYR A 99 -1.33 22.53 17.00
N ARG A 100 -2.32 23.11 17.69
CA ARG A 100 -3.63 22.50 17.91
C ARG A 100 -4.40 22.58 16.58
N LEU A 101 -4.28 21.56 15.74
CA LEU A 101 -5.11 21.41 14.55
C LEU A 101 -6.55 21.08 14.97
N SER A 102 -7.35 22.12 15.17
CA SER A 102 -8.81 21.99 15.25
C SER A 102 -9.34 21.67 13.85
N PHE A 103 -9.79 20.43 13.64
CA PHE A 103 -10.61 20.08 12.48
C PHE A 103 -12.00 20.72 12.66
N PRO A 104 -12.56 21.41 11.65
CA PRO A 104 -13.92 21.90 11.75
C PRO A 104 -14.90 20.73 11.65
N ASP A 105 -15.74 20.61 12.67
CA ASP A 105 -16.93 19.77 12.69
C ASP A 105 -17.89 20.21 11.58
N THR A 106 -18.08 19.37 10.56
CA THR A 106 -19.20 19.51 9.63
C THR A 106 -20.43 18.84 10.23
N ASN A 107 -21.14 19.57 11.08
CA ASN A 107 -22.55 19.33 11.37
C ASN A 107 -23.19 20.62 11.92
N SER A 108 -23.81 21.41 11.05
CA SER A 108 -24.88 22.32 11.47
C SER A 108 -25.85 22.58 10.32
N SER A 109 -27.04 22.02 10.50
CA SER A 109 -28.29 22.52 9.94
C SER A 109 -28.69 23.78 10.71
N ALA A 110 -28.97 24.88 10.02
CA ALA A 110 -30.18 25.70 10.20
C ALA A 110 -30.06 27.11 9.58
N HIS A 111 -31.18 27.55 9.00
CA HIS A 111 -31.65 28.93 8.84
C HIS A 111 -30.83 29.94 8.02
N VAL A 112 -31.27 30.15 6.76
CA VAL A 112 -31.09 31.42 6.05
C VAL A 112 -32.46 31.99 5.69
N SER A 113 -32.74 33.16 6.23
CA SER A 113 -33.90 34.00 5.93
C SER A 113 -33.51 35.10 4.93
N LYS A 114 -34.25 35.15 3.82
CA LYS A 114 -34.62 36.28 2.95
C LYS A 114 -33.81 37.59 2.99
N LEU A 115 -33.33 37.99 1.80
CA LEU A 115 -33.46 39.29 1.10
C LEU A 115 -32.58 39.15 -0.18
N GLY A 116 -32.93 39.39 -1.43
CA GLY A 116 -34.06 39.99 -2.15
C GLY A 116 -33.48 40.54 -3.48
N SER A 117 -34.25 40.47 -4.60
CA SER A 117 -33.99 41.10 -5.92
C SER A 117 -32.97 40.37 -6.83
N GLN A 118 -33.11 40.17 -8.15
CA GLN A 118 -34.13 40.45 -9.18
C GLN A 118 -33.68 39.75 -10.50
N VAL A 119 -34.64 39.45 -11.38
CA VAL A 119 -34.54 39.50 -12.87
C VAL A 119 -34.07 38.26 -13.67
N THR A 120 -35.05 37.70 -14.41
CA THR A 120 -35.07 36.97 -15.72
C THR A 120 -34.30 35.65 -15.84
N ASP A 121 -34.75 34.59 -16.52
CA ASP A 121 -35.73 34.48 -17.60
C ASP A 121 -36.21 33.02 -17.76
N ASN A 122 -37.31 32.89 -18.49
CA ASN A 122 -38.05 31.73 -18.98
C ASN A 122 -37.35 30.36 -19.11
N THR A 123 -38.04 29.28 -18.70
CA THR A 123 -38.46 28.22 -19.64
C THR A 123 -39.58 27.35 -19.04
N ASP A 124 -40.47 26.97 -19.94
CA ASP A 124 -41.87 26.62 -19.75
C ASP A 124 -42.05 25.17 -20.22
N VAL A 125 -42.48 24.24 -19.35
CA VAL A 125 -42.99 22.91 -19.74
C VAL A 125 -44.07 22.44 -18.75
N SER A 126 -45.33 22.63 -19.16
CA SER A 126 -46.54 21.81 -18.94
C SER A 126 -46.70 21.07 -17.59
N LYS A 127 -47.61 21.41 -16.66
CA LYS A 127 -49.10 21.55 -16.71
C LYS A 127 -49.86 20.23 -16.96
N ARG A 128 -50.27 19.54 -15.88
CA ARG A 128 -51.53 18.78 -15.69
C ARG A 128 -51.74 18.59 -14.16
N ARG A 129 -52.73 19.28 -13.56
CA ARG A 129 -54.07 18.77 -13.09
C ARG A 129 -53.91 17.84 -11.87
N SER A 130 -54.53 17.99 -10.71
CA SER A 130 -55.67 18.75 -10.17
C SER A 130 -55.55 18.66 -8.62
N GLN A 131 -55.72 19.75 -7.88
CA GLN A 131 -56.85 19.92 -6.95
C GLN A 131 -57.45 18.61 -6.40
N ASP A 132 -57.11 18.28 -5.15
CA ASP A 132 -58.10 17.97 -4.14
C ASP A 132 -57.59 18.37 -2.75
N THR A 133 -58.34 19.28 -2.16
CA THR A 133 -58.34 19.68 -0.75
C THR A 133 -59.28 18.75 -0.02
N ASP A 134 -58.83 17.93 0.93
CA ASP A 134 -59.60 17.70 2.15
C ASP A 134 -58.78 17.04 3.26
N GLY A 135 -59.15 17.36 4.50
CA GLY A 135 -58.40 17.08 5.71
C GLY A 135 -58.15 15.61 6.01
N SER A 136 -56.99 15.34 6.59
CA SER A 136 -56.79 14.14 7.39
C SER A 136 -56.20 14.52 8.73
N LYS A 137 -57.02 14.22 9.75
CA LYS A 137 -56.76 14.30 11.17
C LYS A 137 -55.42 13.65 11.51
N GLU A 138 -54.61 14.41 12.23
CA GLU A 138 -53.42 13.94 12.91
C GLU A 138 -53.82 12.98 14.04
N VAL A 139 -53.84 11.68 13.73
CA VAL A 139 -53.95 10.62 14.74
C VAL A 139 -52.59 10.47 15.39
N ARG A 140 -52.38 11.19 16.50
CA ARG A 140 -51.38 10.86 17.52
C ARG A 140 -51.68 9.45 18.04
N ARG A 141 -51.04 8.42 17.48
CA ARG A 141 -50.87 7.14 18.16
C ARG A 141 -49.77 7.33 19.20
N SER A 142 -50.18 7.62 20.44
CA SER A 142 -49.40 7.32 21.63
C SER A 142 -49.17 5.80 21.67
N VAL A 143 -48.02 5.37 21.17
CA VAL A 143 -47.50 4.03 21.46
C VAL A 143 -47.01 4.11 22.89
N ASP A 144 -47.85 3.70 23.83
CA ASP A 144 -47.44 3.42 25.20
C ASP A 144 -46.38 2.31 25.12
N MET A 145 -45.11 2.72 25.17
CA MET A 145 -43.97 1.82 25.22
C MET A 145 -43.93 1.26 26.63
N GLN A 146 -44.75 0.25 26.86
CA GLN A 146 -44.81 -0.52 28.09
C GLN A 146 -43.45 -1.17 28.27
N GLN A 147 -42.62 -0.59 29.14
CA GLN A 147 -41.32 -1.13 29.55
C GLN A 147 -41.58 -2.37 30.39
N ASP A 148 -41.78 -3.50 29.70
CA ASP A 148 -41.81 -4.80 30.37
C ASP A 148 -40.45 -5.03 31.02
N ALA A 149 -40.46 -5.17 32.35
CA ALA A 149 -39.27 -5.48 33.12
C ALA A 149 -38.62 -6.75 32.55
N PRO A 150 -37.28 -6.77 32.36
CA PRO A 150 -36.60 -7.93 31.81
C PRO A 150 -36.95 -9.17 32.62
N THR A 151 -37.47 -10.20 31.94
CA THR A 151 -37.91 -11.42 32.60
C THR A 151 -36.75 -12.03 33.40
N SER A 152 -37.05 -12.67 34.53
CA SER A 152 -36.06 -13.34 35.40
C SER A 152 -35.12 -14.27 34.59
N SER A 153 -35.63 -14.91 33.53
CA SER A 153 -34.85 -15.76 32.63
C SER A 153 -33.77 -15.01 31.84
N MET A 154 -34.04 -13.78 31.40
CA MET A 154 -33.05 -12.95 30.71
C MET A 154 -31.94 -12.54 31.68
N VAL A 155 -32.29 -12.07 32.88
CA VAL A 155 -31.30 -11.65 33.89
C VAL A 155 -30.37 -12.80 34.29
N ALA A 156 -30.91 -14.02 34.46
CA ALA A 156 -30.12 -15.21 34.73
C ALA A 156 -29.12 -15.53 33.58
N ARG A 157 -29.59 -15.49 32.32
CA ARG A 157 -28.74 -15.74 31.15
C ARG A 157 -27.66 -14.66 30.98
N TRP A 158 -27.97 -13.40 31.28
CA TRP A 158 -26.99 -12.32 31.29
C TRP A 158 -25.92 -12.51 32.38
N ARG A 159 -26.30 -12.94 33.59
CA ARG A 159 -25.34 -13.27 34.65
C ARG A 159 -24.44 -14.43 34.26
N GLU A 160 -25.00 -15.52 33.76
CA GLU A 160 -24.22 -16.69 33.32
C GLU A 160 -23.23 -16.33 32.20
N ARG A 161 -23.66 -15.49 31.23
CA ARG A 161 -22.77 -15.02 30.16
C ARG A 161 -21.66 -14.12 30.69
N SER A 162 -21.97 -13.19 31.61
CA SER A 162 -20.97 -12.35 32.28
C SER A 162 -19.99 -13.15 33.14
N ASP A 163 -20.48 -14.16 33.86
CA ASP A 163 -19.64 -15.06 34.65
C ASP A 163 -18.74 -15.90 33.75
N SER A 164 -19.22 -16.33 32.58
CA SER A 164 -18.40 -17.03 31.58
C SER A 164 -17.30 -16.13 30.99
N ARG A 165 -17.59 -14.83 30.79
CA ARG A 165 -16.63 -13.82 30.33
C ARG A 165 -15.56 -13.61 31.38
N LEU A 166 -15.97 -13.40 32.62
CA LEU A 166 -15.08 -13.17 33.74
C LEU A 166 -14.26 -14.43 34.04
N ALA A 167 -14.85 -15.63 33.98
CA ALA A 167 -14.14 -16.89 34.16
C ALA A 167 -13.08 -17.09 33.06
N ARG A 168 -13.40 -16.81 31.79
CA ARG A 168 -12.40 -16.82 30.70
C ARG A 168 -11.28 -15.81 30.96
N HIS A 169 -11.64 -14.59 31.37
CA HIS A 169 -10.71 -13.55 31.76
C HIS A 169 -9.78 -13.97 32.93
N MET A 170 -10.32 -14.69 33.91
CA MET A 170 -9.58 -15.22 35.07
C MET A 170 -8.78 -16.48 34.74
N SER A 171 -9.19 -17.28 33.75
CA SER A 171 -8.59 -18.58 33.41
C SER A 171 -7.13 -18.51 32.91
N ARG A 172 -6.56 -17.30 32.82
CA ARG A 172 -5.17 -17.02 32.44
C ARG A 172 -4.77 -17.46 31.01
N ARG A 173 -5.67 -18.01 30.20
CA ARG A 173 -5.40 -18.58 28.87
C ARG A 173 -5.48 -17.59 27.70
N TYR A 174 -4.89 -16.40 27.83
CA TYR A 174 -4.90 -15.37 26.75
C TYR A 174 -4.13 -15.80 25.50
N SER A 175 -3.28 -16.82 25.62
CA SER A 175 -2.47 -17.37 24.54
C SER A 175 -2.94 -18.75 24.08
N ALA A 176 -3.97 -19.33 24.72
CA ALA A 176 -4.49 -20.62 24.30
C ALA A 176 -5.37 -20.42 23.07
N VAL A 177 -5.04 -21.14 22.00
CA VAL A 177 -5.80 -21.10 20.75
C VAL A 177 -6.98 -22.03 20.86
N ASP A 178 -8.18 -21.49 20.66
CA ASP A 178 -9.39 -22.25 20.46
C ASP A 178 -9.45 -22.71 19.00
N GLN A 179 -8.94 -23.92 18.73
CA GLN A 179 -8.75 -24.41 17.36
C GLN A 179 -10.06 -24.53 16.56
N GLU A 180 -11.21 -24.64 17.23
CA GLU A 180 -12.52 -24.73 16.57
C GLU A 180 -12.90 -23.46 15.81
N ILE A 181 -12.40 -22.31 16.25
CA ILE A 181 -12.74 -21.00 15.68
C ILE A 181 -11.62 -20.41 14.82
N VAL A 182 -10.50 -21.12 14.66
CA VAL A 182 -9.36 -20.65 13.85
C VAL A 182 -9.73 -20.77 12.37
N ARG A 183 -9.95 -19.61 11.74
CA ARG A 183 -10.29 -19.52 10.32
C ARG A 183 -9.47 -18.47 9.61
N ALA A 184 -9.04 -18.77 8.38
CA ALA A 184 -8.29 -17.85 7.53
C ALA A 184 -8.99 -17.65 6.20
N ILE A 185 -8.78 -16.49 5.61
CA ILE A 185 -9.18 -16.19 4.23
C ILE A 185 -7.91 -16.04 3.39
N SER A 186 -7.97 -16.46 2.12
CA SER A 186 -6.83 -16.28 1.23
C SER A 186 -6.67 -14.79 0.89
N LEU A 187 -5.43 -14.30 0.84
CA LEU A 187 -5.16 -12.90 0.57
C LEU A 187 -5.71 -12.48 -0.81
N ALA A 188 -5.56 -13.33 -1.83
CA ALA A 188 -6.09 -13.04 -3.16
C ALA A 188 -7.62 -12.86 -3.13
N ARG A 189 -8.33 -13.72 -2.38
CA ARG A 189 -9.78 -13.61 -2.22
C ARG A 189 -10.20 -12.30 -1.55
N THR A 190 -9.42 -11.78 -0.59
CA THR A 190 -9.71 -10.46 0.01
C THR A 190 -9.61 -9.29 -0.99
N LEU A 191 -8.91 -9.49 -2.11
CA LEU A 191 -8.68 -8.47 -3.15
C LEU A 191 -9.61 -8.63 -4.36
N GLN A 192 -10.35 -9.74 -4.47
CA GLN A 192 -11.36 -9.94 -5.50
C GLN A 192 -12.51 -8.91 -5.35
N GLY A 193 -13.24 -8.67 -6.45
CA GLY A 193 -14.28 -7.63 -6.47
C GLY A 193 -13.74 -6.23 -6.17
N CYS A 194 -12.49 -5.95 -6.58
CA CYS A 194 -11.76 -4.72 -6.28
C CYS A 194 -11.63 -4.46 -4.76
N GLY A 195 -11.40 -5.54 -4.00
CA GLY A 195 -11.25 -5.53 -2.55
C GLY A 195 -12.47 -5.00 -1.83
N SER A 196 -13.67 -5.45 -2.22
CA SER A 196 -14.94 -5.02 -1.61
C SER A 196 -14.92 -5.16 -0.09
N ILE A 197 -14.37 -6.25 0.44
CA ILE A 197 -14.21 -6.52 1.89
C ILE A 197 -13.49 -5.37 2.59
N TRP A 198 -12.48 -4.76 1.97
CA TRP A 198 -11.71 -3.67 2.55
C TRP A 198 -12.41 -2.31 2.45
N ARG A 199 -13.26 -2.12 1.44
CA ARG A 199 -13.84 -0.82 1.08
C ARG A 199 -15.00 -0.41 1.99
N TYR A 200 -15.66 -1.36 2.62
CA TYR A 200 -16.82 -1.12 3.48
C TYR A 200 -16.47 -1.42 4.93
N ASN A 201 -16.89 -0.54 5.83
CA ASN A 201 -16.77 -0.79 7.26
C ASN A 201 -17.72 -1.94 7.64
N PRO A 202 -17.26 -2.99 8.34
CA PRO A 202 -18.08 -4.13 8.73
C PRO A 202 -19.37 -3.74 9.44
N ALA A 203 -19.34 -2.66 10.24
CA ALA A 203 -20.50 -2.14 10.96
C ALA A 203 -21.66 -1.72 10.04
N ARG A 204 -21.40 -1.41 8.78
CA ARG A 204 -22.42 -1.00 7.79
C ARG A 204 -22.96 -2.15 6.94
N LEU A 205 -22.35 -3.33 7.03
CA LEU A 205 -22.79 -4.51 6.29
C LEU A 205 -24.00 -5.15 6.96
N SER A 206 -24.91 -5.68 6.14
CA SER A 206 -26.03 -6.50 6.63
C SER A 206 -25.51 -7.77 7.32
N PRO A 207 -26.27 -8.37 8.26
CA PRO A 207 -25.91 -9.65 8.85
C PRO A 207 -25.63 -10.74 7.81
N GLU A 208 -26.40 -10.75 6.72
CA GLU A 208 -26.26 -11.69 5.61
C GLU A 208 -24.92 -11.49 4.88
N ASP A 209 -24.55 -10.24 4.57
CA ASP A 209 -23.27 -9.93 3.93
C ASP A 209 -22.09 -10.30 4.83
N ARG A 210 -22.18 -10.02 6.13
CA ARG A 210 -21.14 -10.41 7.09
C ARG A 210 -20.97 -11.92 7.16
N MET A 211 -22.08 -12.66 7.16
CA MET A 211 -22.06 -14.12 7.11
C MET A 211 -21.47 -14.63 5.79
N ALA A 212 -21.82 -14.00 4.66
CA ALA A 212 -21.27 -14.35 3.36
C ALA A 212 -19.74 -14.12 3.29
N ILE A 213 -19.22 -13.08 3.96
CA ILE A 213 -17.77 -12.86 4.11
C ILE A 213 -17.14 -13.92 5.03
N PHE A 214 -17.78 -14.23 6.16
CA PHE A 214 -17.29 -15.27 7.07
C PHE A 214 -17.21 -16.65 6.41
N ASN A 215 -18.22 -17.02 5.61
CA ASN A 215 -18.27 -18.28 4.87
C ASN A 215 -17.19 -18.42 3.79
N GLN A 216 -16.50 -17.33 3.42
CA GLN A 216 -15.37 -17.37 2.50
C GLN A 216 -14.05 -17.77 3.17
N SER A 217 -13.97 -17.66 4.50
CA SER A 217 -12.84 -18.18 5.28
C SER A 217 -12.95 -19.70 5.43
N VAL A 218 -11.82 -20.36 5.66
CA VAL A 218 -11.71 -21.81 5.88
C VAL A 218 -11.01 -22.10 7.20
N PRO A 219 -11.33 -23.20 7.88
CA PRO A 219 -10.60 -23.61 9.08
C PRO A 219 -9.13 -23.89 8.72
N VAL A 220 -8.20 -23.45 9.57
CA VAL A 220 -6.75 -23.65 9.40
C VAL A 220 -6.07 -23.88 10.74
N ASP A 221 -4.89 -24.50 10.74
CA ASP A 221 -4.11 -24.69 11.97
C ASP A 221 -3.22 -23.48 12.31
N SER A 222 -2.89 -22.64 11.32
CA SER A 222 -2.01 -21.47 11.47
C SER A 222 -2.26 -20.42 10.40
N PHE A 223 -1.76 -19.20 10.62
CA PHE A 223 -1.84 -18.10 9.67
C PHE A 223 -0.47 -17.82 9.03
N ASP A 224 -0.43 -17.63 7.72
CA ASP A 224 0.76 -17.11 7.05
C ASP A 224 0.96 -15.63 7.38
N VAL A 225 -0.12 -14.86 7.45
CA VAL A 225 -0.09 -13.42 7.72
C VAL A 225 -1.28 -13.00 8.59
N PHE A 226 -1.03 -12.28 9.68
CA PHE A 226 -2.05 -11.55 10.43
C PHE A 226 -2.11 -10.11 9.92
N LEU A 227 -3.26 -9.70 9.37
CA LEU A 227 -3.41 -8.36 8.81
C LEU A 227 -3.97 -7.38 9.85
N SER A 228 -3.08 -6.68 10.54
CA SER A 228 -3.50 -5.61 11.46
C SER A 228 -3.70 -4.28 10.73
N HIS A 229 -4.82 -3.62 11.01
CA HIS A 229 -5.21 -2.41 10.31
C HIS A 229 -6.25 -1.59 11.09
N THR A 230 -6.49 -0.36 10.64
CA THR A 230 -7.58 0.50 11.16
C THR A 230 -8.66 0.72 10.11
N TRP A 231 -9.93 0.57 10.51
CA TRP A 231 -11.10 0.86 9.66
C TRP A 231 -11.31 2.37 9.41
N PHE A 232 -10.59 3.24 10.12
CA PHE A 232 -10.66 4.71 9.91
C PHE A 232 -10.00 5.13 8.60
N THR A 233 -9.04 4.34 8.12
CA THR A 233 -8.38 4.60 6.85
C THR A 233 -9.17 3.99 5.69
N LYS A 234 -9.42 4.82 4.67
CA LYS A 234 -10.16 4.44 3.45
C LYS A 234 -9.62 3.15 2.85
N GLY A 235 -10.50 2.15 2.72
CA GLY A 235 -10.16 0.82 2.24
C GLY A 235 -9.44 0.75 0.90
N ARG A 236 -9.76 1.67 -0.04
CA ARG A 236 -9.12 1.72 -1.37
C ARG A 236 -7.59 1.79 -1.31
N TRP A 237 -7.02 2.39 -0.27
CA TRP A 237 -5.57 2.47 -0.11
C TRP A 237 -4.99 1.16 0.37
N LYS A 238 -5.69 0.43 1.24
CA LYS A 238 -5.33 -0.94 1.64
C LYS A 238 -5.36 -1.88 0.45
N VAL A 239 -6.42 -1.80 -0.36
CA VAL A 239 -6.57 -2.58 -1.59
C VAL A 239 -5.42 -2.28 -2.54
N LEU A 240 -5.11 -1.00 -2.80
CA LEU A 240 -4.00 -0.63 -3.67
C LEU A 240 -2.65 -1.19 -3.17
N THR A 241 -2.35 -1.00 -1.87
CA THR A 241 -1.12 -1.51 -1.25
C THR A 241 -1.02 -3.02 -1.40
N LEU A 242 -2.06 -3.76 -1.03
CA LEU A 242 -2.06 -5.21 -1.10
C LEU A 242 -2.02 -5.73 -2.55
N MET A 243 -2.75 -5.10 -3.48
CA MET A 243 -2.72 -5.45 -4.91
C MET A 243 -1.33 -5.25 -5.52
N LEU A 244 -0.62 -4.18 -5.18
CA LEU A 244 0.73 -3.96 -5.69
C LEU A 244 1.74 -4.93 -5.05
N GLN A 245 1.66 -5.16 -3.75
CA GLN A 245 2.53 -6.11 -3.05
C GLN A 245 2.35 -7.56 -3.55
N PHE A 246 1.11 -7.96 -3.83
CA PHE A 246 0.79 -9.33 -4.27
C PHE A 246 0.91 -9.50 -5.80
N GLY A 247 0.47 -8.49 -6.56
CA GLY A 247 0.22 -8.61 -8.01
C GLY A 247 1.34 -8.11 -8.91
N TRP A 248 2.42 -7.54 -8.40
CA TRP A 248 3.47 -6.94 -9.25
C TRP A 248 4.08 -7.92 -10.26
N LYS A 249 4.21 -9.22 -9.92
CA LYS A 249 4.72 -10.23 -10.85
C LYS A 249 3.81 -10.38 -12.07
N PHE A 250 2.49 -10.45 -11.85
CA PHE A 250 1.50 -10.48 -12.93
C PHE A 250 1.55 -9.22 -13.79
N VAL A 251 1.68 -8.06 -13.15
CA VAL A 251 1.84 -6.77 -13.83
C VAL A 251 3.05 -6.81 -14.76
N LEU A 252 4.23 -7.19 -14.24
CA LEU A 252 5.47 -7.25 -15.03
C LEU A 252 5.42 -8.31 -16.13
N SER A 253 4.88 -9.50 -15.87
CA SER A 253 4.77 -10.56 -16.88
C SER A 253 3.85 -10.16 -18.03
N LEU A 254 2.68 -9.58 -17.72
CA LEU A 254 1.74 -9.14 -18.76
C LEU A 254 2.28 -7.92 -19.51
N TRP A 255 2.90 -6.98 -18.80
CA TRP A 255 3.63 -5.85 -19.39
C TRP A 255 4.69 -6.31 -20.38
N ALA A 256 5.62 -7.17 -19.96
CA ALA A 256 6.72 -7.63 -20.80
C ALA A 256 6.20 -8.34 -22.04
N SER A 257 5.20 -9.23 -21.87
CA SER A 257 4.56 -9.94 -22.99
C SER A 257 3.93 -8.97 -23.98
N ALA A 258 3.19 -7.96 -23.49
CA ALA A 258 2.52 -6.98 -24.35
C ALA A 258 3.52 -6.07 -25.09
N VAL A 259 4.62 -5.65 -24.45
CA VAL A 259 5.69 -4.87 -25.10
C VAL A 259 6.39 -5.70 -26.17
N ILE A 260 6.72 -6.97 -25.90
CA ILE A 260 7.34 -7.87 -26.88
C ILE A 260 6.42 -8.06 -28.08
N VAL A 261 5.13 -8.37 -27.85
CA VAL A 261 4.15 -8.54 -28.94
C VAL A 261 4.01 -7.25 -29.75
N ALA A 262 3.87 -6.09 -29.09
CA ALA A 262 3.80 -4.80 -29.80
C ALA A 262 5.05 -4.55 -30.65
N ALA A 263 6.25 -4.80 -30.10
CA ALA A 263 7.51 -4.60 -30.80
C ALA A 263 7.63 -5.52 -32.03
N VAL A 264 7.25 -6.80 -31.89
CA VAL A 264 7.22 -7.77 -33.00
C VAL A 264 6.24 -7.31 -34.08
N LEU A 265 5.02 -6.93 -33.71
CA LEU A 265 4.00 -6.47 -34.65
C LEU A 265 4.39 -5.18 -35.38
N CYS A 266 5.11 -4.27 -34.72
CA CYS A 266 5.73 -3.11 -35.38
C CYS A 266 6.83 -3.53 -36.36
N HIS A 267 7.65 -4.54 -36.00
CA HIS A 267 8.76 -4.98 -36.85
C HIS A 267 8.31 -5.71 -38.12
N ILE A 268 7.17 -6.41 -38.08
CA ILE A 268 6.57 -7.06 -39.26
C ILE A 268 5.55 -6.16 -39.99
N ASP A 269 5.57 -4.86 -39.72
CA ASP A 269 4.70 -3.84 -40.35
C ASP A 269 3.18 -4.09 -40.20
N VAL A 270 2.76 -4.89 -39.20
CA VAL A 270 1.33 -5.09 -38.90
C VAL A 270 0.76 -3.88 -38.14
N LEU A 271 1.55 -3.31 -37.21
CA LEU A 271 1.21 -2.08 -36.53
C LEU A 271 1.88 -0.89 -37.24
N PRO A 272 1.12 0.10 -37.73
CA PRO A 272 1.70 1.21 -38.48
C PRO A 272 2.53 2.12 -37.58
N ALA A 273 3.54 2.81 -38.11
CA ALA A 273 4.30 3.83 -37.38
C ALA A 273 3.88 5.24 -37.87
N PRO A 274 2.75 5.79 -37.36
CA PRO A 274 2.17 7.02 -37.92
C PRO A 274 2.95 8.29 -37.56
N LEU A 275 3.93 8.20 -36.66
CA LEU A 275 4.75 9.32 -36.23
C LEU A 275 6.14 9.20 -36.86
N SER A 276 6.85 10.32 -36.96
CA SER A 276 8.27 10.34 -37.27
C SER A 276 9.01 11.15 -36.21
N PHE A 277 10.29 10.86 -36.03
CA PHE A 277 11.20 11.69 -35.25
C PHE A 277 12.51 11.86 -35.97
N GLN A 278 13.17 13.00 -35.77
CA GLN A 278 14.52 13.24 -36.25
C GLN A 278 15.50 12.48 -35.33
N ALA A 279 16.14 11.46 -35.87
CA ALA A 279 17.22 10.75 -35.19
C ALA A 279 18.55 11.39 -35.58
N ASP A 280 19.32 11.79 -34.57
CA ASP A 280 20.69 12.27 -34.69
C ASP A 280 21.58 11.33 -33.87
N VAL A 281 22.11 10.30 -34.53
CA VAL A 281 22.92 9.26 -33.89
C VAL A 281 24.16 9.01 -34.74
N ALA A 282 25.33 9.37 -34.20
CA ALA A 282 26.63 9.32 -34.88
C ALA A 282 26.62 10.16 -36.18
N ASP A 283 26.80 9.53 -37.34
CA ASP A 283 26.81 10.21 -38.65
C ASP A 283 25.45 10.14 -39.37
N PHE A 284 24.41 9.65 -38.69
CA PHE A 284 23.06 9.56 -39.23
C PHE A 284 22.18 10.69 -38.67
N ALA A 285 21.80 11.60 -39.56
CA ALA A 285 20.72 12.57 -39.36
C ALA A 285 19.59 12.26 -40.33
N GLY A 286 18.44 11.79 -39.82
CA GLY A 286 17.31 11.44 -40.68
C GLY A 286 16.00 11.20 -39.92
N GLU A 287 14.89 11.21 -40.66
CA GLU A 287 13.57 10.90 -40.13
C GLU A 287 13.40 9.39 -39.95
N CYS A 288 13.17 8.98 -38.71
CA CYS A 288 12.87 7.61 -38.33
C CYS A 288 11.36 7.45 -38.06
N PRO A 289 10.70 6.38 -38.55
CA PRO A 289 9.33 6.09 -38.18
C PRO A 289 9.22 5.75 -36.69
N LEU A 290 8.11 6.12 -36.06
CA LEU A 290 7.85 5.93 -34.63
C LEU A 290 6.39 5.49 -34.39
N GLY A 291 6.23 4.33 -33.74
CA GLY A 291 4.94 3.82 -33.30
C GLY A 291 4.71 4.06 -31.80
N PRO A 292 3.52 4.51 -31.36
CA PRO A 292 3.20 4.68 -29.94
C PRO A 292 2.89 3.34 -29.22
N TRP A 293 2.85 2.24 -29.96
CA TRP A 293 2.18 1.01 -29.55
C TRP A 293 2.79 0.32 -28.34
N CYS A 294 4.13 0.23 -28.24
CA CYS A 294 4.76 -0.39 -27.08
C CYS A 294 4.41 0.35 -25.79
N LEU A 295 4.32 1.68 -25.82
CA LEU A 295 3.94 2.50 -24.66
C LEU A 295 2.45 2.32 -24.29
N ILE A 296 1.56 2.32 -25.29
CA ILE A 296 0.11 2.12 -25.09
C ILE A 296 -0.15 0.71 -24.53
N PHE A 297 0.39 -0.32 -25.17
CA PHE A 297 0.19 -1.72 -24.78
C PHE A 297 0.79 -1.97 -23.40
N SER A 298 1.96 -1.40 -23.12
CA SER A 298 2.58 -1.41 -21.80
C SER A 298 1.67 -0.86 -20.70
N PHE A 299 1.06 0.31 -20.91
CA PHE A 299 0.14 0.92 -19.95
C PHE A 299 -1.11 0.05 -19.72
N VAL A 300 -1.77 -0.37 -20.81
CA VAL A 300 -2.98 -1.19 -20.75
C VAL A 300 -2.70 -2.55 -20.10
N ALA A 301 -1.60 -3.21 -20.48
CA ALA A 301 -1.18 -4.47 -19.91
C ALA A 301 -0.82 -4.36 -18.44
N SER A 302 -0.17 -3.28 -18.02
CA SER A 302 0.16 -3.05 -16.61
C SER A 302 -1.12 -2.92 -15.76
N LEU A 303 -2.09 -2.12 -16.23
CA LEU A 303 -3.37 -1.94 -15.55
C LEU A 303 -4.18 -3.25 -15.51
N THR A 304 -4.22 -3.96 -16.64
CA THR A 304 -4.91 -5.25 -16.77
C THR A 304 -4.27 -6.30 -15.85
N GLY A 305 -2.94 -6.35 -15.80
CA GLY A 305 -2.20 -7.28 -14.94
C GLY A 305 -2.50 -7.03 -13.46
N LEU A 306 -2.62 -5.76 -13.06
CA LEU A 306 -2.99 -5.39 -11.71
C LEU A 306 -4.41 -5.86 -11.36
N VAL A 307 -5.38 -5.65 -12.26
CA VAL A 307 -6.78 -6.05 -12.08
C VAL A 307 -6.96 -7.57 -12.07
N ILE A 308 -6.21 -8.30 -12.91
CA ILE A 308 -6.31 -9.76 -13.02
C ILE A 308 -5.53 -10.48 -11.91
N ALA A 309 -4.53 -9.85 -11.30
CA ALA A 309 -3.66 -10.49 -10.30
C ALA A 309 -4.41 -11.24 -9.16
N PRO A 310 -5.50 -10.72 -8.56
CA PRO A 310 -6.25 -11.44 -7.52
C PRO A 310 -6.99 -12.71 -7.99
N TYR A 311 -7.12 -12.90 -9.30
CA TYR A 311 -7.78 -14.06 -9.92
C TYR A 311 -6.78 -15.08 -10.48
N GLY A 312 -5.50 -14.72 -10.55
CA GLY A 312 -4.45 -15.59 -11.09
C GLY A 312 -3.93 -16.59 -10.06
N ARG A 313 -3.55 -17.79 -10.53
CA ARG A 313 -3.03 -18.89 -9.69
C ARG A 313 -1.52 -18.83 -9.39
N SER A 314 -0.84 -17.73 -9.72
CA SER A 314 0.63 -17.74 -9.87
C SER A 314 1.43 -17.71 -8.57
N CYS A 315 0.79 -17.67 -7.40
CA CYS A 315 1.48 -17.73 -6.11
C CYS A 315 0.70 -18.62 -5.13
N LYS A 316 1.43 -19.28 -4.21
CA LYS A 316 0.83 -19.85 -2.99
C LYS A 316 0.02 -18.75 -2.32
N ASP A 317 -1.29 -18.92 -2.30
CA ASP A 317 -2.19 -17.91 -1.76
C ASP A 317 -2.00 -17.90 -0.25
N ALA A 318 -1.46 -16.79 0.26
CA ALA A 318 -1.17 -16.67 1.69
C ALA A 318 -2.48 -16.72 2.46
N MET A 319 -2.60 -17.66 3.40
CA MET A 319 -3.75 -17.75 4.27
C MET A 319 -3.60 -16.70 5.37
N CYS A 320 -4.45 -15.67 5.31
CA CYS A 320 -4.38 -14.55 6.22
C CYS A 320 -5.53 -14.52 7.23
N PHE A 321 -5.21 -14.05 8.43
CA PHE A 321 -6.22 -13.62 9.38
C PHE A 321 -6.68 -12.20 9.02
N LEU A 322 -7.98 -12.03 8.84
CA LEU A 322 -8.64 -10.74 8.65
C LEU A 322 -9.89 -10.72 9.52
N ASP A 323 -9.93 -9.85 10.52
CA ASP A 323 -10.98 -9.75 11.55
C ASP A 323 -12.41 -9.99 11.04
N VAL A 324 -12.86 -9.27 10.01
CA VAL A 324 -14.21 -9.35 9.45
C VAL A 324 -14.52 -10.70 8.78
N ALA A 325 -13.52 -11.41 8.28
CA ALA A 325 -13.68 -12.69 7.59
C ALA A 325 -13.40 -13.89 8.48
N SER A 326 -12.47 -13.75 9.42
CA SER A 326 -11.99 -14.81 10.31
C SER A 326 -12.82 -14.94 11.58
N ILE A 327 -13.40 -13.85 12.09
CA ILE A 327 -14.26 -13.87 13.28
C ILE A 327 -15.73 -13.86 12.84
N HIS A 328 -16.53 -14.73 13.45
CA HIS A 328 -17.96 -14.82 13.19
C HIS A 328 -18.66 -13.53 13.66
N GLN A 329 -19.22 -12.74 12.73
CA GLN A 329 -19.73 -11.38 13.03
C GLN A 329 -21.21 -11.31 13.43
N THR A 330 -21.96 -12.42 13.36
CA THR A 330 -23.42 -12.45 13.60
C THR A 330 -23.80 -13.23 14.87
N ASP A 331 -23.20 -14.38 15.11
CA ASP A 331 -23.25 -15.12 16.39
C ASP A 331 -22.39 -14.39 17.44
N THR A 332 -23.05 -13.88 18.47
CA THR A 332 -22.40 -13.10 19.53
C THR A 332 -21.40 -13.90 20.35
N ASP A 333 -21.63 -15.19 20.59
CA ASP A 333 -20.77 -16.01 21.43
C ASP A 333 -19.49 -16.40 20.68
N LEU A 334 -19.61 -16.74 19.39
CA LEU A 334 -18.46 -16.98 18.51
C LEU A 334 -17.67 -15.69 18.23
N MET A 335 -18.37 -14.56 18.04
CA MET A 335 -17.73 -13.25 17.88
C MET A 335 -16.86 -12.94 19.10
N GLU A 336 -17.43 -13.11 20.29
CA GLU A 336 -16.76 -12.85 21.56
C GLU A 336 -15.57 -13.79 21.77
N ARG A 337 -15.73 -15.10 21.51
CA ARG A 337 -14.62 -16.08 21.53
C ARG A 337 -13.50 -15.66 20.57
N GLY A 338 -13.85 -15.20 19.37
CA GLY A 338 -12.88 -14.72 18.38
C GLY A 338 -12.14 -13.46 18.82
N VAL A 339 -12.86 -12.43 19.29
CA VAL A 339 -12.26 -11.15 19.72
C VAL A 339 -11.34 -11.36 20.93
N TYR A 340 -11.77 -12.13 21.93
CA TYR A 340 -10.92 -12.40 23.11
C TYR A 340 -9.88 -13.50 22.87
N GLY A 341 -9.99 -14.24 21.76
CA GLY A 341 -9.01 -15.20 21.26
C GLY A 341 -7.90 -14.60 20.40
N ILE A 342 -7.91 -13.29 20.12
CA ILE A 342 -6.90 -12.63 19.26
C ILE A 342 -5.46 -12.91 19.72
N GLY A 343 -5.19 -12.94 21.03
CA GLY A 343 -3.86 -13.29 21.54
C GLY A 343 -3.41 -14.69 21.13
N GLY A 344 -4.33 -15.65 21.04
CA GLY A 344 -4.09 -16.97 20.47
C GLY A 344 -3.89 -16.92 18.96
N PHE A 345 -4.71 -16.17 18.22
CA PHE A 345 -4.51 -16.03 16.77
C PHE A 345 -3.15 -15.44 16.41
N LEU A 346 -2.68 -14.47 17.18
CA LEU A 346 -1.35 -13.91 17.04
C LEU A 346 -0.27 -14.98 17.28
N SER A 347 -0.39 -15.84 18.29
CA SER A 347 0.62 -16.87 18.62
C SER A 347 0.80 -17.94 17.54
N ILE A 348 -0.21 -18.17 16.69
CA ILE A 348 -0.13 -19.08 15.53
C ILE A 348 0.08 -18.37 14.19
N SER A 349 0.40 -17.06 14.22
CA SER A 349 0.67 -16.26 13.02
C SER A 349 2.17 -16.15 12.73
N LYS A 350 2.59 -16.57 11.52
CA LYS A 350 4.01 -16.50 11.10
C LYS A 350 4.52 -15.08 10.91
N GLU A 351 3.64 -14.17 10.47
CA GLU A 351 3.95 -12.76 10.23
C GLU A 351 2.81 -11.88 10.74
N LEU A 352 3.12 -10.80 11.45
CA LEU A 352 2.21 -9.68 11.66
C LEU A 352 2.47 -8.61 10.61
N ARG A 353 1.50 -8.36 9.73
CA ARG A 353 1.61 -7.30 8.71
C ARG A 353 0.71 -6.12 9.08
N ILE A 354 1.34 -4.96 9.26
CA ILE A 354 0.69 -3.74 9.71
C ILE A 354 0.42 -2.84 8.51
N LEU A 355 -0.85 -2.69 8.15
CA LEU A 355 -1.29 -1.76 7.11
C LEU A 355 -1.40 -0.36 7.69
N TRP A 356 -0.22 0.27 7.86
CA TRP A 356 -0.10 1.46 8.68
C TRP A 356 -0.65 2.73 8.01
N SER A 357 -1.27 3.56 8.83
CA SER A 357 -1.74 4.91 8.51
C SER A 357 -1.78 5.76 9.79
N PRO A 358 -1.87 7.10 9.71
CA PRO A 358 -1.84 7.96 10.89
C PRO A 358 -2.81 7.56 12.04
N PRO A 359 -4.08 7.19 11.81
CA PRO A 359 -4.98 6.82 12.89
C PRO A 359 -4.77 5.38 13.43
N TYR A 360 -3.67 4.72 13.09
CA TYR A 360 -3.38 3.37 13.56
C TYR A 360 -2.99 3.37 15.05
N LEU A 361 -2.05 4.25 15.45
CA LEU A 361 -1.57 4.30 16.84
C LEU A 361 -2.58 4.94 17.81
N SER A 362 -3.60 5.63 17.31
CA SER A 362 -4.70 6.16 18.14
C SER A 362 -5.76 5.12 18.49
N ARG A 363 -5.62 3.87 18.04
CA ARG A 363 -6.58 2.78 18.28
C ARG A 363 -6.00 1.77 19.26
N LEU A 364 -6.65 1.61 20.41
CA LEU A 364 -6.19 0.72 21.48
C LEU A 364 -5.96 -0.73 20.99
N TRP A 365 -6.91 -1.29 20.23
CA TRP A 365 -6.76 -2.63 19.64
C TRP A 365 -5.53 -2.78 18.75
N CYS A 366 -5.26 -1.82 17.86
CA CYS A 366 -4.16 -1.89 16.91
C CYS A 366 -2.79 -1.86 17.61
N VAL A 367 -2.64 -1.05 18.65
CA VAL A 367 -1.42 -0.97 19.45
C VAL A 367 -1.27 -2.22 20.32
N PHE A 368 -2.38 -2.69 20.90
CA PHE A 368 -2.40 -3.94 21.65
C PHE A 368 -1.97 -5.12 20.77
N GLU A 369 -2.53 -5.31 19.58
CA GLU A 369 -2.15 -6.39 18.64
C GLU A 369 -0.65 -6.41 18.34
N LEU A 370 -0.06 -5.24 18.14
CA LEU A 370 1.36 -5.08 17.87
C LEU A 370 2.23 -5.52 19.06
N ALA A 371 1.93 -5.04 20.26
CA ALA A 371 2.64 -5.43 21.48
C ALA A 371 2.40 -6.91 21.83
N ALA A 372 1.14 -7.34 21.74
CA ALA A 372 0.70 -8.72 21.93
C ALA A 372 1.51 -9.68 21.07
N TYR A 373 1.60 -9.39 19.76
CA TYR A 373 2.34 -10.23 18.82
C TYR A 373 3.78 -10.40 19.23
N ARG A 374 4.49 -9.33 19.61
CA ARG A 374 5.87 -9.43 20.07
C ARG A 374 5.99 -10.22 21.38
N LYS A 375 4.99 -10.12 22.27
CA LYS A 375 4.97 -10.89 23.53
C LYS A 375 4.79 -12.39 23.29
N VAL A 376 3.88 -12.79 22.39
CA VAL A 376 3.59 -14.21 22.13
C VAL A 376 4.47 -14.82 21.02
N ASN A 377 5.09 -14.00 20.18
CA ASN A 377 6.08 -14.40 19.17
C ASN A 377 7.33 -13.49 19.23
N PRO A 378 8.24 -13.72 20.19
CA PRO A 378 9.44 -12.89 20.32
C PRO A 378 10.30 -12.84 19.04
N SER A 379 10.39 -13.95 18.30
CA SER A 379 11.09 -14.05 17.01
C SER A 379 10.18 -13.88 15.79
N GLY A 380 8.90 -13.58 16.00
CA GLY A 380 7.92 -13.41 14.93
C GLY A 380 8.28 -12.24 14.02
N LYS A 381 7.94 -12.36 12.74
CA LYS A 381 8.23 -11.32 11.74
C LYS A 381 7.16 -10.23 11.81
N ILE A 382 7.55 -8.99 12.07
CA ILE A 382 6.68 -7.82 11.92
C ILE A 382 7.03 -7.13 10.62
N THR A 383 6.06 -7.08 9.70
CA THR A 383 6.20 -6.35 8.44
C THR A 383 5.39 -5.08 8.49
N PHE A 384 6.08 -3.95 8.46
CA PHE A 384 5.46 -2.65 8.41
C PHE A 384 5.15 -2.26 6.95
N ALA A 385 3.87 -2.07 6.62
CA ALA A 385 3.42 -1.74 5.26
C ALA A 385 2.69 -0.38 5.27
N PRO A 386 3.43 0.74 5.17
CA PRO A 386 2.81 2.06 5.14
C PRO A 386 2.00 2.26 3.85
N LEU A 387 0.71 2.57 3.99
CA LEU A 387 -0.22 2.70 2.84
C LEU A 387 0.15 3.82 1.85
N PHE A 388 1.10 4.69 2.20
CA PHE A 388 1.55 5.77 1.35
C PHE A 388 2.63 5.35 0.35
N VAL A 389 3.36 4.24 0.59
CA VAL A 389 4.48 3.80 -0.25
C VAL A 389 3.97 3.38 -1.61
N GLU A 390 3.03 2.44 -1.66
CA GLU A 390 2.48 1.93 -2.92
C GLU A 390 1.66 2.98 -3.66
N ARG A 391 1.00 3.89 -2.93
CA ARG A 391 0.38 5.08 -3.52
C ARG A 391 1.40 5.93 -4.26
N THR A 392 2.57 6.15 -3.67
CA THR A 392 3.61 6.96 -4.31
C THR A 392 4.30 6.24 -5.46
N ILE A 393 4.49 4.92 -5.37
CA ILE A 393 4.95 4.11 -6.51
C ILE A 393 3.96 4.25 -7.68
N LEU A 394 2.66 4.07 -7.44
CA LEU A 394 1.64 4.24 -8.48
C LEU A 394 1.68 5.64 -9.09
N MET A 395 1.71 6.68 -8.26
CA MET A 395 1.79 8.06 -8.74
C MET A 395 3.07 8.29 -9.55
N ALA A 396 4.22 7.78 -9.11
CA ALA A 396 5.49 7.88 -9.83
C ALA A 396 5.41 7.21 -11.21
N VAL A 397 4.90 5.98 -11.27
CA VAL A 397 4.70 5.23 -12.53
C VAL A 397 3.79 6.02 -13.48
N LEU A 398 2.65 6.52 -13.00
CA LEU A 398 1.73 7.33 -13.81
C LEU A 398 2.38 8.63 -14.30
N CYS A 399 3.19 9.26 -13.47
CA CYS A 399 3.94 10.46 -13.84
C CYS A 399 4.95 10.18 -14.96
N VAL A 400 5.68 9.05 -14.89
CA VAL A 400 6.64 8.65 -15.93
C VAL A 400 5.92 8.28 -17.23
N TYR A 401 4.79 7.55 -17.16
CA TYR A 401 3.96 7.33 -18.36
C TYR A 401 3.54 8.64 -19.00
N LEU A 402 2.99 9.58 -18.21
CA LEU A 402 2.55 10.88 -18.70
C LEU A 402 3.72 11.66 -19.34
N ALA A 403 4.88 11.70 -18.69
CA ALA A 403 6.07 12.32 -19.23
C ALA A 403 6.50 11.69 -20.57
N ASN A 404 6.50 10.37 -20.67
CA ASN A 404 6.85 9.67 -21.91
C ASN A 404 5.83 9.93 -23.04
N PHE A 405 4.54 10.04 -22.72
CA PHE A 405 3.52 10.45 -23.69
C PHE A 405 3.71 11.91 -24.15
N CYS A 406 4.06 12.83 -23.24
CA CYS A 406 4.39 14.21 -23.61
C CYS A 406 5.63 14.29 -24.51
N ILE A 407 6.69 13.53 -24.22
CA ILE A 407 7.90 13.47 -25.05
C ILE A 407 7.58 12.85 -26.42
N LEU A 408 6.76 11.81 -26.47
CA LEU A 408 6.31 11.19 -27.70
C LEU A 408 5.53 12.18 -28.58
N ALA A 409 4.58 12.90 -27.98
CA ALA A 409 3.79 13.92 -28.68
C ALA A 409 4.67 15.10 -29.16
N ALA A 410 5.63 15.54 -28.34
CA ALA A 410 6.60 16.56 -28.70
C ALA A 410 7.48 16.11 -29.88
N SER A 411 7.96 14.87 -29.86
CA SER A 411 8.79 14.28 -30.92
C SER A 411 8.04 14.19 -32.25
N ALA A 412 6.75 13.88 -32.21
CA ALA A 412 5.88 13.82 -33.37
C ALA A 412 5.50 15.20 -33.96
N SER A 413 5.73 16.29 -33.21
CA SER A 413 5.32 17.65 -33.60
C SER A 413 6.36 18.40 -34.42
N SER A 414 7.13 17.71 -35.27
CA SER A 414 8.35 18.19 -35.95
C SER A 414 8.27 19.56 -36.65
N GLY A 415 7.09 20.11 -36.91
CA GLY A 415 6.88 21.48 -37.44
C GLY A 415 6.71 22.61 -36.41
N SER A 416 6.47 22.32 -35.12
CA SER A 416 6.15 23.34 -34.11
C SER A 416 7.09 23.29 -32.90
N GLN A 417 8.14 24.12 -32.93
CA GLN A 417 9.05 24.29 -31.80
C GLN A 417 8.32 24.66 -30.49
N MET A 418 7.19 25.38 -30.61
CA MET A 418 6.38 25.76 -29.46
C MET A 418 5.74 24.56 -28.77
N LEU A 419 5.19 23.61 -29.54
CA LEU A 419 4.61 22.38 -28.98
C LEU A 419 5.67 21.48 -28.36
N ALA A 420 6.84 21.37 -29.00
CA ALA A 420 7.96 20.63 -28.43
C ALA A 420 8.40 21.21 -27.08
N ARG A 421 8.62 22.53 -27.00
CA ARG A 421 8.97 23.23 -25.75
C ARG A 421 7.89 23.08 -24.68
N ALA A 422 6.61 23.19 -25.06
CA ALA A 422 5.50 22.99 -24.14
C ALA A 422 5.47 21.56 -23.58
N GLY A 423 5.73 20.55 -24.42
CA GLY A 423 5.83 19.14 -24.00
C GLY A 423 6.96 18.91 -22.99
N TYR A 424 8.13 19.53 -23.20
CA TYR A 424 9.22 19.48 -22.22
C TYR A 424 8.89 20.19 -20.92
N VAL A 425 8.22 21.36 -20.95
CA VAL A 425 7.78 22.02 -19.71
C VAL A 425 6.74 21.17 -18.96
N ALA A 426 5.80 20.56 -19.69
CA ALA A 426 4.76 19.72 -19.12
C ALA A 426 5.33 18.50 -18.37
N MET A 427 6.52 18.00 -18.73
CA MET A 427 7.16 16.87 -18.06
C MET A 427 7.60 17.17 -16.62
N PHE A 428 7.79 18.44 -16.25
CA PHE A 428 8.17 18.83 -14.89
C PHE A 428 6.98 18.83 -13.93
N ILE A 429 5.75 18.97 -14.43
CA ILE A 429 4.54 19.00 -13.59
C ILE A 429 4.37 17.66 -12.83
N PRO A 430 4.41 16.49 -13.48
CA PRO A 430 4.34 15.20 -12.79
C PRO A 430 5.45 15.01 -11.75
N PHE A 431 6.67 15.48 -12.06
CA PHE A 431 7.80 15.41 -11.14
C PHE A 431 7.57 16.25 -9.88
N ALA A 432 7.10 17.50 -10.03
CA ALA A 432 6.77 18.37 -8.91
C ALA A 432 5.65 17.78 -8.02
N LEU A 433 4.63 17.16 -8.62
CA LEU A 433 3.59 16.43 -7.90
C LEU A 433 4.15 15.24 -7.12
N ASN A 434 5.09 14.50 -7.72
CA ASN A 434 5.74 13.37 -7.09
C ASN A 434 6.58 13.81 -5.88
N VAL A 435 7.41 14.86 -6.04
CA VAL A 435 8.20 15.45 -4.95
C VAL A 435 7.30 15.96 -3.83
N HIS A 436 6.19 16.63 -4.14
CA HIS A 436 5.22 17.07 -3.14
C HIS A 436 4.62 15.87 -2.37
N SER A 437 4.26 14.79 -3.08
CA SER A 437 3.77 13.57 -2.45
C SER A 437 4.82 12.91 -1.56
N LEU A 438 6.08 12.86 -2.00
CA LEU A 438 7.19 12.30 -1.22
C LEU A 438 7.42 13.09 0.07
N ARG A 439 7.43 14.43 -0.01
CA ARG A 439 7.54 15.30 1.18
C ARG A 439 6.41 15.05 2.17
N LYS A 440 5.17 14.91 1.70
CA LYS A 440 4.02 14.61 2.58
C LYS A 440 4.17 13.23 3.23
N ASN A 441 4.63 12.23 2.49
CA ASN A 441 4.85 10.90 3.03
C ASN A 441 5.98 10.87 4.06
N TYR A 442 7.06 11.62 3.81
CA TYR A 442 8.16 11.76 4.74
C TYR A 442 7.67 12.35 6.06
N ARG A 443 6.93 13.48 6.03
CA ARG A 443 6.29 14.02 7.24
C ARG A 443 5.42 13.00 7.97
N THR A 444 4.66 12.20 7.22
CA THR A 444 3.82 11.14 7.78
C THR A 444 4.65 10.03 8.46
N LYS A 445 5.81 9.67 7.90
CA LYS A 445 6.78 8.74 8.49
C LYS A 445 7.40 9.31 9.78
N TYR A 446 7.70 10.60 9.82
CA TYR A 446 8.19 11.24 11.05
C TYR A 446 7.12 11.32 12.12
N GLN A 447 5.88 11.66 11.73
CA GLN A 447 4.75 11.67 12.66
C GLN A 447 4.58 10.31 13.34
N LEU A 448 4.72 9.21 12.60
CA LEU A 448 4.70 7.86 13.18
C LEU A 448 5.74 7.65 14.27
N LEU A 449 7.00 7.97 13.98
CA LEU A 449 8.10 7.78 14.95
C LEU A 449 7.90 8.67 16.16
N TYR A 450 7.42 9.90 15.94
CA TYR A 450 7.06 10.85 16.98
C TYR A 450 5.91 10.33 17.85
N ASP A 451 4.84 9.81 17.25
CA ASP A 451 3.68 9.25 17.95
C ASP A 451 4.04 8.01 18.77
N MET A 452 5.01 7.21 18.33
CA MET A 452 5.54 6.08 19.11
C MET A 452 6.41 6.54 20.27
N GLU A 453 7.23 7.57 20.07
CA GLU A 453 8.08 8.15 21.11
C GLU A 453 7.28 8.80 22.23
N HIS A 454 6.21 9.50 21.88
CA HIS A 454 5.32 10.18 22.82
C HIS A 454 4.03 9.40 23.06
N PHE A 455 4.09 8.07 22.89
CA PHE A 455 2.92 7.20 23.01
C PHE A 455 2.36 7.26 24.43
N ASP A 456 1.06 7.54 24.54
CA ASP A 456 0.34 7.57 25.81
C ASP A 456 -0.93 6.71 25.72
N LEU A 457 -1.04 5.73 26.61
CA LEU A 457 -2.19 4.83 26.67
C LEU A 457 -3.48 5.57 27.05
N GLY A 458 -3.40 6.71 27.76
CA GLY A 458 -4.57 7.52 28.08
C GLY A 458 -5.20 8.19 26.86
N ASN A 459 -4.42 8.41 25.79
CA ASN A 459 -4.86 9.09 24.58
C ASN A 459 -5.35 8.14 23.48
N VAL A 460 -5.24 6.82 23.65
CA VAL A 460 -5.73 5.86 22.66
C VAL A 460 -7.23 5.62 22.80
N GLY A 461 -7.95 5.72 21.68
CA GLY A 461 -9.38 5.52 21.65
C GLY A 461 -9.77 4.05 21.58
N CYS A 462 -10.77 3.67 22.37
CA CYS A 462 -11.53 2.43 22.19
C CYS A 462 -13.00 2.77 21.92
N SER A 463 -13.59 2.16 20.89
CA SER A 463 -15.00 2.41 20.53
C SER A 463 -15.99 1.75 21.50
N ASN A 464 -15.55 0.73 22.23
CA ASN A 464 -16.36 -0.03 23.16
C ASN A 464 -15.67 -0.04 24.52
N HIS A 465 -16.36 0.44 25.56
CA HIS A 465 -15.82 0.53 26.92
C HIS A 465 -15.36 -0.83 27.44
N PHE A 466 -16.18 -1.87 27.21
CA PHE A 466 -15.88 -3.22 27.68
C PHE A 466 -14.60 -3.78 27.05
N ASP A 467 -14.40 -3.54 25.75
CA ASP A 467 -13.16 -3.95 25.08
C ASP A 467 -11.95 -3.16 25.62
N GLY A 468 -12.16 -1.90 26.01
CA GLY A 468 -11.15 -1.09 26.68
C GLY A 468 -10.69 -1.72 28.00
N GLU A 469 -11.64 -2.06 28.88
CA GLU A 469 -11.34 -2.72 30.16
C GLU A 469 -10.66 -4.08 29.96
N PHE A 470 -11.14 -4.87 29.01
CA PHE A 470 -10.54 -6.16 28.66
C PHE A 470 -9.08 -6.02 28.23
N ILE A 471 -8.80 -5.11 27.28
CA ILE A 471 -7.44 -4.89 26.78
C ILE A 471 -6.55 -4.33 27.89
N GLN A 472 -7.03 -3.38 28.69
CA GLN A 472 -6.26 -2.83 29.81
C GLN A 472 -5.88 -3.92 30.82
N ALA A 473 -6.81 -4.83 31.15
CA ALA A 473 -6.51 -5.95 32.02
C ALA A 473 -5.50 -6.93 31.41
N ALA A 474 -5.58 -7.18 30.09
CA ALA A 474 -4.59 -7.97 29.37
C ALA A 474 -3.20 -7.29 29.36
N ILE A 475 -3.16 -5.96 29.20
CA ILE A 475 -1.96 -5.13 29.28
C ILE A 475 -1.31 -5.26 30.67
N THR A 476 -2.06 -4.97 31.74
CA THR A 476 -1.59 -5.14 33.14
C THR A 476 -1.07 -6.55 33.37
N LYS A 477 -1.75 -7.57 32.84
CA LYS A 477 -1.30 -8.95 33.00
C LYS A 477 0.03 -9.25 32.27
N TRP A 478 0.21 -8.78 31.05
CA TRP A 478 1.37 -9.12 30.23
C TRP A 478 2.60 -8.24 30.49
N TYR A 479 2.39 -7.00 30.92
CA TYR A 479 3.43 -6.00 31.10
C TYR A 479 3.58 -5.56 32.57
N GLY A 480 2.70 -5.99 33.47
CA GLY A 480 2.70 -5.62 34.89
C GLY A 480 1.72 -4.47 35.16
N ASP A 481 1.87 -3.37 34.42
CA ASP A 481 1.01 -2.20 34.51
C ASP A 481 0.95 -1.45 33.16
N GLN A 482 0.18 -0.36 33.13
CA GLN A 482 0.00 0.46 31.93
C GLN A 482 1.24 1.28 31.57
N GLU A 483 2.07 1.65 32.55
CA GLU A 483 3.29 2.44 32.36
C GLU A 483 4.39 1.59 31.71
N ALA A 484 4.58 0.36 32.19
CA ALA A 484 5.49 -0.62 31.62
C ALA A 484 5.12 -0.97 30.18
N PHE A 485 3.81 -1.02 29.87
CA PHE A 485 3.35 -1.16 28.49
C PHE A 485 3.72 0.05 27.64
N ALA A 486 3.43 1.27 28.09
CA ALA A 486 3.81 2.49 27.38
C ALA A 486 5.34 2.56 27.17
N ALA A 487 6.13 2.27 28.20
CA ALA A 487 7.58 2.21 28.12
C ALA A 487 8.07 1.14 27.12
N PHE A 488 7.40 0.00 27.03
CA PHE A 488 7.69 -1.00 26.01
C PHE A 488 7.43 -0.49 24.59
N ILE A 489 6.32 0.21 24.36
CA ILE A 489 5.99 0.82 23.06
C ILE A 489 7.02 1.89 22.69
N GLN A 490 7.33 2.81 23.62
CA GLN A 490 8.26 3.93 23.43
C GLN A 490 9.73 3.48 23.28
N GLY A 491 10.11 2.37 23.92
CA GLY A 491 11.48 1.88 23.94
C GLY A 491 11.72 0.73 22.94
N PRO A 492 11.74 -0.53 23.40
CA PRO A 492 12.15 -1.68 22.58
C PRO A 492 11.37 -1.81 21.26
N LEU A 493 10.06 -1.64 21.30
CA LEU A 493 9.22 -1.83 20.12
C LEU A 493 9.44 -0.71 19.09
N ARG A 494 9.58 0.55 19.53
CA ARG A 494 9.95 1.68 18.67
C ARG A 494 11.28 1.43 18.00
N GLN A 495 12.31 0.98 18.73
CA GLN A 495 13.63 0.73 18.17
C GLN A 495 13.58 -0.34 17.08
N GLU A 496 12.86 -1.43 17.31
CA GLU A 496 12.66 -2.49 16.31
C GLU A 496 11.91 -1.98 15.07
N LEU A 497 10.82 -1.24 15.27
CA LEU A 497 10.06 -0.68 14.16
C LEU A 497 10.85 0.40 13.44
N GLN A 498 11.66 1.20 14.13
CA GLN A 498 12.55 2.18 13.52
C GLN A 498 13.63 1.52 12.67
N ALA A 499 14.15 0.36 13.04
CA ALA A 499 15.06 -0.41 12.18
C ALA A 499 14.35 -0.84 10.88
N THR A 500 13.10 -1.28 10.98
CA THR A 500 12.27 -1.70 9.83
C THR A 500 11.81 -0.52 8.96
N ILE A 501 11.47 0.60 9.59
CA ILE A 501 11.01 1.84 8.96
C ILE A 501 12.20 2.62 8.39
N GLY A 502 13.34 2.62 9.06
CA GLY A 502 14.59 3.24 8.61
C GLY A 502 15.09 2.56 7.33
N SER A 503 15.03 1.23 7.29
CA SER A 503 15.34 0.40 6.12
C SER A 503 14.24 0.33 5.06
N THR A 504 13.25 1.24 5.07
CA THR A 504 12.29 1.36 3.94
C THR A 504 12.98 1.90 2.69
N HIS A 505 13.83 1.06 2.11
CA HIS A 505 14.21 1.13 0.71
C HIS A 505 12.93 1.04 -0.12
N VAL A 506 12.93 1.74 -1.26
CA VAL A 506 11.88 1.52 -2.25
C VAL A 506 11.92 0.02 -2.57
N PRO A 507 10.82 -0.71 -2.37
CA PRO A 507 10.85 -2.15 -2.56
C PRO A 507 11.22 -2.43 -4.02
N LEU A 508 11.97 -3.52 -4.26
CA LEU A 508 12.47 -3.84 -5.60
C LEU A 508 11.37 -3.83 -6.66
N TYR A 509 10.18 -4.36 -6.33
CA TYR A 509 9.04 -4.34 -7.24
C TYR A 509 8.63 -2.91 -7.63
N GLY A 510 8.74 -1.94 -6.72
CA GLY A 510 8.46 -0.54 -6.98
C GLY A 510 9.44 0.06 -7.97
N VAL A 511 10.73 -0.26 -7.83
CA VAL A 511 11.78 0.14 -8.79
C VAL A 511 11.52 -0.48 -10.17
N LEU A 512 11.22 -1.78 -10.21
CA LEU A 512 10.92 -2.47 -11.48
C LEU A 512 9.70 -1.87 -12.17
N LEU A 513 8.61 -1.63 -11.44
CA LEU A 513 7.41 -0.99 -11.97
C LEU A 513 7.69 0.43 -12.48
N PHE A 514 8.51 1.21 -11.75
CA PHE A 514 8.91 2.56 -12.14
C PHE A 514 9.67 2.61 -13.48
N VAL A 515 10.48 1.59 -13.78
CA VAL A 515 11.28 1.52 -15.02
C VAL A 515 10.46 1.07 -16.24
N THR A 516 9.32 0.40 -16.04
CA THR A 516 8.49 -0.13 -17.14
C THR A 516 8.12 0.90 -18.22
N PRO A 517 7.71 2.15 -17.91
CA PRO A 517 7.28 3.08 -18.95
C PRO A 517 8.48 3.53 -19.79
N THR A 518 9.64 3.72 -19.18
CA THR A 518 10.89 4.14 -19.85
C THR A 518 11.37 3.05 -20.79
N VAL A 519 11.38 1.79 -20.36
CA VAL A 519 11.75 0.65 -21.23
C VAL A 519 10.77 0.54 -22.41
N SER A 520 9.48 0.75 -22.17
CA SER A 520 8.45 0.70 -23.22
C SER A 520 8.62 1.83 -24.25
N PHE A 521 8.95 3.04 -23.79
CA PHE A 521 9.26 4.17 -24.65
C PHE A 521 10.55 3.94 -25.47
N SER A 522 11.60 3.40 -24.85
CA SER A 522 12.82 3.01 -25.56
C SER A 522 12.55 1.92 -26.60
N ALA A 523 11.66 0.97 -26.32
CA ALA A 523 11.25 -0.04 -27.30
C ALA A 523 10.54 0.60 -28.51
N CYS A 524 9.69 1.62 -28.31
CA CYS A 524 9.08 2.37 -29.43
C CYS A 524 10.15 2.99 -30.36
N LYS A 525 11.20 3.60 -29.79
CA LYS A 525 12.30 4.19 -30.57
C LYS A 525 13.15 3.11 -31.27
N GLY A 526 13.45 2.04 -30.55
CA GLY A 526 14.23 0.91 -31.08
C GLY A 526 13.57 0.26 -32.29
N THR A 527 12.25 0.07 -32.27
CA THR A 527 11.52 -0.45 -33.44
C THR A 527 11.66 0.45 -34.67
N GLY A 528 11.69 1.78 -34.48
CA GLY A 528 11.92 2.72 -35.57
C GLY A 528 13.29 2.58 -36.23
N HIS A 529 14.34 2.42 -35.42
CA HIS A 529 15.70 2.18 -35.92
C HIS A 529 15.81 0.85 -36.68
N CYS A 530 15.20 -0.22 -36.16
CA CYS A 530 15.22 -1.52 -36.83
C CYS A 530 14.49 -1.49 -38.18
N VAL A 531 13.35 -0.80 -38.27
CA VAL A 531 12.62 -0.62 -39.53
C VAL A 531 13.48 0.13 -40.53
N LEU A 532 14.12 1.24 -40.13
CA LEU A 532 15.00 2.02 -41.00
C LEU A 532 16.18 1.19 -41.54
N LEU A 533 16.82 0.39 -40.67
CA LEU A 533 17.90 -0.53 -41.09
C LEU A 533 17.39 -1.58 -42.08
N SER A 534 16.19 -2.14 -41.86
CA SER A 534 15.62 -3.13 -42.77
C SER A 534 15.30 -2.55 -44.16
N PHE A 535 14.81 -1.31 -44.23
CA PHE A 535 14.62 -0.59 -45.50
C PHE A 535 15.95 -0.35 -46.21
N TRP A 536 16.97 0.09 -45.47
CA TRP A 536 18.31 0.34 -46.02
C TRP A 536 18.95 -0.92 -46.62
N PHE A 537 18.79 -2.08 -45.97
CA PHE A 537 19.29 -3.36 -46.51
C PHE A 537 18.48 -3.85 -47.72
N ARG A 538 17.20 -3.51 -47.82
CA ARG A 538 16.33 -3.97 -48.91
C ARG A 538 16.52 -3.18 -50.20
N ASP A 539 16.74 -1.86 -50.09
CA ASP A 539 16.99 -1.00 -51.23
C ASP A 539 18.09 0.05 -50.93
N PRO A 540 19.37 -0.33 -51.10
CA PRO A 540 20.48 0.61 -50.93
C PRO A 540 20.48 1.74 -51.97
N SER A 541 19.78 1.58 -53.10
CA SER A 541 19.82 2.51 -54.23
C SER A 541 18.95 3.75 -54.03
N GLY A 542 17.96 3.69 -53.13
CA GLY A 542 17.12 4.81 -52.75
C GLY A 542 17.83 5.89 -51.92
N PHE A 543 18.98 5.59 -51.32
CA PHE A 543 19.80 6.58 -50.62
C PHE A 543 20.83 7.17 -51.58
N GLY A 544 20.58 8.40 -52.04
CA GLY A 544 21.41 9.12 -53.00
C GLY A 544 22.91 8.99 -52.68
N THR A 545 23.71 8.70 -53.71
CA THR A 545 25.16 8.40 -53.64
C THR A 545 26.04 9.53 -53.12
N SER A 546 25.47 10.65 -52.70
CA SER A 546 26.16 11.87 -52.25
C SER A 546 26.38 11.94 -50.74
N SER A 547 25.88 11.00 -49.92
CA SER A 547 26.11 11.04 -48.48
C SER A 547 27.47 10.42 -48.09
N PRO A 548 28.40 11.20 -47.49
CA PRO A 548 29.74 10.73 -47.11
C PRO A 548 29.72 9.58 -46.09
N ALA A 549 28.61 9.39 -45.36
CA ALA A 549 28.42 8.26 -44.43
C ALA A 549 28.40 6.89 -45.13
N ILE A 550 28.03 6.83 -46.42
CA ILE A 550 28.03 5.59 -47.23
C ILE A 550 29.47 5.10 -47.45
N GLY A 551 30.44 6.01 -47.49
CA GLY A 551 31.86 5.69 -47.61
C GLY A 551 32.42 4.98 -46.39
N ALA A 552 32.14 5.51 -45.18
CA ALA A 552 32.71 5.00 -43.93
C ALA A 552 32.23 3.59 -43.54
N ILE A 553 30.97 3.25 -43.84
CA ILE A 553 30.39 1.94 -43.49
C ILE A 553 30.75 0.85 -44.53
N ARG A 554 30.97 1.22 -45.80
CA ARG A 554 31.56 0.29 -46.79
C ARG A 554 32.94 -0.20 -46.35
N THR A 555 33.70 0.64 -45.65
CA THR A 555 35.03 0.30 -45.09
C THR A 555 34.98 -0.58 -43.84
N LEU A 556 33.83 -0.68 -43.15
CA LEU A 556 33.62 -1.61 -42.03
C LEU A 556 33.08 -2.98 -42.48
N ARG A 557 32.68 -3.09 -43.76
CA ARG A 557 32.20 -4.32 -44.39
C ARG A 557 33.30 -5.05 -45.20
N LEU A 558 34.44 -4.39 -45.39
CA LEU A 558 35.71 -4.93 -45.87
C LEU A 558 36.65 -5.09 -44.67
#